data_AF-A0A0Q4XSB8-F1
#
_entry.id   AF-A0A0Q4XSB8-F1
#
_cell.length_a   1.000
_cell.length_b   1.000
_cell.length_c   1.000
_cell.angle_alpha   90.00
_cell.angle_beta   90.00
_cell.angle_gamma   90.00
#
_symmetry.space_group_name_H-M   'P 1'
#
loop_
_entity.id
_entity.type
_entity.pdbx_description
1 polymer ?
#
loop_
_entity_poly.entity_id
_entity_poly.type
_entity_poly.pdbx_seq_one_letter_code
_entity_poly.pdbx_strand_id
1 'polypeptide(L)'
;MAYAYEAHLAAEAGGTTWDGWAVAVNERALTRTLSEVTATLLDARKDSDPWTFADGVDRPLTNDRLKVLSLQIRRHIGVCLAVYNQVAAGIGAGAITTAEVDGAFADVDAIVLKAAS
;
A
#
# COMPACT_ATOMS: atom_id res chain seq x y z
N MET A 1 7.14 -15.95 14.64
CA MET A 1 6.57 -14.60 14.82
C MET A 1 7.45 -13.50 14.26
N ALA A 2 8.74 -13.37 14.65
CA ALA A 2 9.63 -12.34 14.09
C ALA A 2 9.69 -12.36 12.55
N TYR A 3 9.84 -13.54 11.95
CA TYR A 3 9.83 -13.70 10.49
C TYR A 3 8.54 -13.20 9.83
N ALA A 4 7.37 -13.54 10.38
CA ALA A 4 6.09 -13.08 9.84
C ALA A 4 5.91 -11.57 9.92
N TYR A 5 6.48 -10.93 10.94
CA TYR A 5 6.46 -9.47 11.08
C TYR A 5 7.37 -8.81 10.05
N GLU A 6 8.58 -9.31 9.86
CA GLU A 6 9.50 -8.86 8.80
C GLU A 6 8.89 -9.02 7.40
N ALA A 7 8.26 -10.17 7.12
CA ALA A 7 7.57 -10.42 5.85
C ALA A 7 6.43 -9.42 5.60
N HIS A 8 5.69 -9.06 6.65
CA HIS A 8 4.68 -8.01 6.58
C HIS A 8 5.27 -6.64 6.21
N LEU A 9 6.35 -6.24 6.88
CA LEU A 9 7.00 -4.96 6.60
C LEU A 9 7.58 -4.93 5.18
N ALA A 10 8.13 -6.05 4.70
CA ALA A 10 8.60 -6.19 3.34
C ALA A 10 7.47 -6.08 2.30
N ALA A 11 6.33 -6.73 2.56
CA ALA A 11 5.14 -6.64 1.70
C ALA A 11 4.56 -5.22 1.66
N GLU A 12 4.51 -4.54 2.81
CA GLU A 12 4.07 -3.14 2.89
C GLU A 12 5.01 -2.24 2.08
N ALA A 13 6.31 -2.32 2.33
CA ALA A 13 7.33 -1.50 1.66
C ALA A 13 7.47 -1.80 0.16
N GLY A 14 7.12 -3.02 -0.27
CA GLY A 14 7.10 -3.44 -1.67
C GLY A 14 6.11 -2.66 -2.54
N GLY A 15 5.13 -1.99 -1.92
CA GLY A 15 4.15 -1.16 -2.62
C GLY A 15 2.98 -1.94 -3.21
N THR A 16 2.20 -1.26 -4.04
CA THR A 16 0.95 -1.77 -4.65
C THR A 16 0.82 -1.27 -6.07
N THR A 17 -0.19 -1.73 -6.80
CA THR A 17 -0.58 -1.18 -8.09
C THR A 17 -1.88 -0.38 -8.01
N TRP A 18 -1.97 0.68 -8.81
CA TRP A 18 -3.18 1.48 -8.98
C TRP A 18 -3.26 2.01 -10.41
N ASP A 19 -4.38 1.74 -11.09
CA ASP A 19 -4.59 2.10 -12.49
C ASP A 19 -3.47 1.60 -13.42
N GLY A 20 -2.94 0.40 -13.13
CA GLY A 20 -1.81 -0.20 -13.86
C GLY A 20 -0.45 0.43 -13.55
N TRP A 21 -0.35 1.40 -12.63
CA TRP A 21 0.91 2.04 -12.25
C TRP A 21 1.40 1.53 -10.90
N ALA A 22 2.72 1.35 -10.79
CA ALA A 22 3.35 0.98 -9.53
C ALA A 22 3.36 2.15 -8.54
N VAL A 23 2.91 1.91 -7.31
CA VAL A 23 2.79 2.89 -6.25
C VAL A 23 3.69 2.51 -5.09
N ALA A 24 4.60 3.42 -4.71
CA ALA A 24 5.48 3.21 -3.57
C ALA A 24 4.73 3.45 -2.26
N VAL A 25 4.97 2.60 -1.25
CA VAL A 25 4.34 2.68 0.08
C VAL A 25 5.38 2.72 1.21
N ASN A 26 6.58 3.24 0.92
CA ASN A 26 7.61 3.49 1.93
C ASN A 26 7.41 4.83 2.66
N GLU A 27 8.16 5.06 3.74
CA GLU A 27 8.05 6.26 4.60
C GLU A 27 8.05 7.59 3.81
N ARG A 28 8.92 7.69 2.80
CA ARG A 28 9.00 8.88 1.93
C ARG A 28 7.72 9.07 1.13
N ALA A 29 7.18 7.99 0.56
CA ALA A 29 5.93 8.03 -0.19
C ALA A 29 4.74 8.38 0.70
N LEU A 30 4.69 7.88 1.93
CA LEU A 30 3.65 8.21 2.91
C LEU A 30 3.69 9.69 3.31
N THR A 31 4.88 10.21 3.62
CA THR A 31 5.08 11.63 3.94
C THR A 31 4.64 12.52 2.78
N ARG A 32 5.02 12.18 1.54
CA ARG A 32 4.58 12.91 0.34
C ARG A 32 3.07 12.85 0.17
N THR A 33 2.47 11.66 0.31
CA THR A 33 1.02 11.47 0.17
C THR A 33 0.27 12.37 1.15
N LEU A 34 0.69 12.39 2.41
CA LEU A 34 0.10 13.26 3.43
C LEU A 34 0.26 14.75 3.09
N SER A 35 1.45 15.16 2.66
CA SER A 35 1.72 16.54 2.24
C SER A 35 0.83 16.98 1.07
N GLU A 36 0.70 16.15 0.05
CA GLU A 36 -0.07 16.46 -1.17
C GLU A 36 -1.59 16.49 -0.90
N VAL A 37 -2.09 15.57 -0.06
CA VAL A 37 -3.49 15.60 0.40
C VAL A 37 -3.74 16.86 1.23
N THR A 38 -2.81 17.24 2.12
CA THR A 38 -2.92 18.48 2.90
C THR A 38 -2.92 19.71 2.00
N ALA A 39 -2.01 19.78 1.01
CA ALA A 39 -1.97 20.88 0.04
C ALA A 39 -3.26 20.98 -0.78
N THR A 40 -3.90 19.84 -1.10
CA THR A 40 -5.22 19.81 -1.73
C THR A 40 -6.31 20.39 -0.83
N LEU A 41 -6.30 20.06 0.46
CA LEU A 41 -7.28 20.58 1.43
C LEU A 41 -7.10 22.07 1.73
N LEU A 42 -5.91 22.61 1.50
CA LEU A 42 -5.58 24.02 1.66
C LEU A 42 -5.70 24.83 0.35
N ASP A 43 -6.23 24.22 -0.72
CA ASP A 43 -6.29 24.80 -2.08
C ASP A 43 -4.93 25.28 -2.62
N ALA A 44 -3.82 24.74 -2.10
CA ALA A 44 -2.46 25.09 -2.49
C ALA A 44 -1.95 24.24 -3.66
N ARG A 45 -2.48 23.02 -3.81
CA ARG A 45 -2.17 22.12 -4.93
C ARG A 45 -3.07 22.45 -6.12
N LYS A 46 -2.47 22.63 -7.30
CA LYS A 46 -3.24 22.85 -8.53
C LYS A 46 -3.76 21.53 -9.07
N ASP A 47 -4.95 21.56 -9.63
CA ASP A 47 -5.48 20.38 -10.30
C ASP A 47 -4.56 19.98 -11.47
N SER A 48 -4.35 18.68 -11.63
CA SER A 48 -3.40 18.10 -12.60
C SER A 48 -1.91 18.35 -12.33
N ASP A 49 -1.51 18.84 -11.15
CA ASP A 49 -0.10 18.82 -10.75
C ASP A 49 0.47 17.38 -10.86
N PRO A 50 1.75 17.22 -11.24
CA PRO A 50 2.32 15.91 -11.49
C PRO A 50 2.53 15.10 -10.20
N TRP A 51 2.29 13.79 -10.31
CA TRP A 51 2.69 12.80 -9.31
C TRP A 51 3.69 11.82 -9.92
N THR A 52 4.80 11.61 -9.22
CA THR A 52 5.86 10.66 -9.61
C THR A 52 5.53 9.30 -9.02
N PHE A 53 5.25 8.32 -9.86
CA PHE A 53 4.98 6.94 -9.46
C PHE A 53 6.28 6.17 -9.13
N ALA A 54 6.16 4.93 -8.66
CA ALA A 54 7.33 4.12 -8.26
C ALA A 54 8.25 3.78 -9.43
N ASP A 55 7.75 3.86 -10.66
CA ASP A 55 8.52 3.73 -11.90
C ASP A 55 9.34 4.98 -12.25
N GLY A 56 9.27 6.03 -11.43
CA GLY A 56 9.97 7.30 -11.64
C GLY A 56 9.32 8.19 -12.70
N VAL A 57 8.16 7.83 -13.24
CA VAL A 57 7.48 8.61 -14.27
C VAL A 57 6.45 9.55 -13.63
N ASP A 58 6.55 10.83 -13.99
CA ASP A 58 5.59 11.86 -13.62
C ASP A 58 4.33 11.75 -14.48
N ARG A 59 3.17 11.73 -13.81
CA ARG A 59 1.86 11.72 -14.48
C ARG A 59 0.97 12.80 -13.86
N PRO A 60 0.23 13.57 -14.68
CA PRO A 60 -0.70 14.57 -14.17
C PRO A 60 -1.81 13.88 -13.39
N LEU A 61 -2.12 14.42 -12.22
CA LEU A 61 -3.12 13.83 -11.34
C LEU A 61 -4.06 14.90 -10.81
N THR A 62 -5.36 14.70 -11.04
CA THR A 62 -6.38 15.58 -10.46
C THR A 62 -6.39 15.45 -8.94
N ASN A 63 -6.85 16.49 -8.25
CA ASN A 63 -6.96 16.52 -6.80
C ASN A 63 -7.87 15.40 -6.27
N ASP A 64 -8.92 15.04 -7.02
CA ASP A 64 -9.78 13.91 -6.64
C ASP A 64 -9.12 12.55 -6.87
N ARG A 65 -8.39 12.39 -7.96
CA ARG A 65 -7.59 11.17 -8.20
C ARG A 65 -6.48 11.00 -7.16
N LEU A 66 -5.92 12.10 -6.63
CA LEU A 66 -4.93 12.06 -5.54
C LEU A 66 -5.55 11.50 -4.27
N LYS A 67 -6.76 11.93 -3.92
CA LYS A 67 -7.48 11.40 -2.76
C LYS A 67 -7.73 9.90 -2.93
N VAL A 68 -8.18 9.46 -4.11
CA VAL A 68 -8.38 8.04 -4.41
C VAL A 68 -7.07 7.24 -4.29
N LEU A 69 -5.96 7.74 -4.85
CA LEU A 69 -4.64 7.13 -4.71
C LEU A 69 -4.24 7.01 -3.23
N SER A 70 -4.44 8.05 -2.43
CA SER A 70 -4.12 8.03 -0.99
C SER A 70 -4.93 6.97 -0.22
N LEU A 71 -6.20 6.77 -0.59
CA LEU A 71 -7.05 5.72 -0.02
C LEU A 71 -6.60 4.31 -0.43
N GLN A 72 -6.11 4.15 -1.67
CA GLN A 72 -5.53 2.89 -2.13
C GLN A 72 -4.26 2.53 -1.35
N ILE A 73 -3.37 3.50 -1.13
CA ILE A 73 -2.16 3.32 -0.29
C ILE A 73 -2.56 2.89 1.13
N ARG A 74 -3.53 3.59 1.75
CA ARG A 74 -4.04 3.23 3.08
C ARG A 74 -4.62 1.81 3.10
N ARG A 75 -5.33 1.41 2.04
CA ARG A 75 -5.91 0.07 1.92
C ARG A 75 -4.83 -1.00 1.83
N HIS A 76 -3.78 -0.79 1.06
CA HIS A 76 -2.63 -1.71 0.97
C HIS A 76 -2.05 -2.01 2.36
N ILE A 77 -1.70 -0.97 3.12
CA ILE A 77 -1.20 -1.10 4.49
C ILE A 77 -2.18 -1.90 5.36
N GLY A 78 -3.48 -1.58 5.27
CA GLY A 78 -4.51 -2.28 6.02
C GLY A 78 -4.60 -3.78 5.68
N VAL A 79 -4.44 -4.15 4.41
CA VAL A 79 -4.42 -5.55 3.97
C VAL A 79 -3.16 -6.26 4.44
N CYS A 80 -1.98 -5.64 4.33
CA CYS A 80 -0.73 -6.20 4.86
C CYS A 80 -0.87 -6.54 6.36
N LEU A 81 -1.42 -5.61 7.14
CA LEU A 81 -1.65 -5.81 8.57
C LEU A 81 -2.70 -6.91 8.84
N ALA A 82 -3.77 -6.97 8.05
CA ALA A 82 -4.79 -8.00 8.19
C ALA A 82 -4.22 -9.41 7.90
N VAL A 83 -3.43 -9.56 6.83
CA VAL A 83 -2.74 -10.82 6.49
C VAL A 83 -1.76 -11.19 7.61
N TYR A 84 -0.97 -10.24 8.12
CA TYR A 84 -0.08 -10.48 9.25
C TYR A 84 -0.83 -11.04 10.47
N ASN A 85 -1.94 -10.43 10.85
CA ASN A 85 -2.73 -10.87 12.00
C ASN A 85 -3.29 -12.29 11.80
N GLN A 86 -3.73 -12.63 10.58
CA GLN A 86 -4.19 -13.98 10.24
C GLN A 86 -3.06 -15.00 10.30
N VAL A 87 -1.89 -14.68 9.74
CA VAL A 87 -0.68 -15.53 9.78
C VAL A 87 -0.21 -15.74 11.21
N ALA A 88 -0.14 -14.67 12.01
CA ALA A 88 0.27 -14.76 13.41
C ALA A 88 -0.69 -15.64 14.23
N ALA A 89 -2.00 -15.50 14.03
CA ALA A 89 -2.99 -16.37 14.66
C ALA A 89 -2.83 -17.83 14.22
N GLY A 90 -2.64 -18.08 12.91
CA GLY A 90 -2.44 -19.42 12.36
C GLY A 90 -1.17 -20.10 12.87
N ILE A 91 -0.06 -19.38 13.00
CA ILE A 91 1.18 -19.87 13.62
C ILE A 91 0.92 -20.23 15.09
N GLY A 92 0.22 -19.36 15.83
CA GLY A 92 -0.12 -19.61 17.24
C GLY A 92 -0.99 -20.85 17.45
N ALA A 93 -1.86 -21.16 16.48
CA ALA A 93 -2.69 -22.35 16.47
C ALA A 93 -2.00 -23.61 15.89
N GLY A 94 -0.77 -23.49 15.37
CA GLY A 94 -0.07 -24.58 14.68
C GLY A 94 -0.63 -24.93 13.29
N ALA A 95 -1.45 -24.04 12.71
CA ALA A 95 -2.09 -24.21 11.41
C ALA A 95 -1.27 -23.65 10.23
N ILE A 96 -0.35 -22.72 10.51
CA ILE A 96 0.58 -22.14 9.53
C ILE A 96 2.00 -22.36 10.02
N THR A 97 2.87 -22.85 9.13
CA THR A 97 4.30 -23.00 9.34
C THR A 97 5.05 -21.76 8.84
N THR A 98 6.29 -21.58 9.31
CA THR A 98 7.14 -20.47 8.86
C THR A 98 7.36 -20.46 7.34
N ALA A 99 7.39 -21.64 6.69
CA ALA A 99 7.60 -21.75 5.25
C ALA A 99 6.39 -21.26 4.42
N GLU A 100 5.20 -21.18 5.02
CA GLU A 100 3.97 -20.75 4.35
C GLU A 100 3.74 -19.23 4.45
N VAL A 101 4.56 -18.54 5.24
CA VAL A 101 4.44 -17.09 5.48
C VAL A 101 4.56 -16.28 4.19
N ASP A 102 5.58 -16.54 3.37
CA ASP A 102 5.80 -15.76 2.14
C ASP A 102 4.63 -15.91 1.15
N GLY A 103 4.09 -17.13 1.06
CA GLY A 103 2.91 -17.43 0.25
C GLY A 103 1.68 -16.62 0.69
N ALA A 104 1.50 -16.40 1.99
CA ALA A 104 0.38 -15.60 2.50
C ALA A 104 0.47 -14.12 2.08
N PHE A 105 1.68 -13.59 1.90
CA PHE A 105 1.89 -12.19 1.49
C PHE A 105 1.98 -11.99 -0.04
N ALA A 106 2.18 -13.06 -0.81
CA ALA A 106 2.30 -12.97 -2.28
C ALA A 106 1.04 -12.40 -2.96
N ASP A 107 -0.14 -12.60 -2.36
CA ASP A 107 -1.44 -12.22 -2.94
C ASP A 107 -1.97 -10.86 -2.45
N VAL A 108 -1.21 -10.11 -1.66
CA VAL A 108 -1.67 -8.84 -1.06
C VAL A 108 -2.22 -7.87 -2.13
N ASP A 109 -1.49 -7.66 -3.22
CA ASP A 109 -1.91 -6.70 -4.26
C ASP A 109 -3.22 -7.15 -4.94
N ALA A 110 -3.38 -8.46 -5.17
CA ALA A 110 -4.62 -9.01 -5.71
C ALA A 110 -5.82 -8.85 -4.75
N ILE A 111 -5.60 -8.97 -3.44
CA ILE A 111 -6.63 -8.73 -2.41
C ILE A 111 -7.01 -7.25 -2.39
N VAL A 112 -6.03 -6.36 -2.44
CA VAL A 112 -6.22 -4.90 -2.47
C VAL A 112 -7.07 -4.48 -3.68
N LEU A 113 -6.79 -5.02 -4.87
CA LEU A 113 -7.53 -4.74 -6.09
C LEU A 113 -8.98 -5.26 -6.05
N LYS A 114 -9.21 -6.49 -5.54
CA LYS A 114 -10.57 -7.06 -5.40
C LYS A 114 -11.47 -6.28 -4.46
N ALA A 115 -10.92 -5.62 -3.44
CA ALA A 115 -11.68 -4.79 -2.50
C ALA A 115 -11.99 -3.39 -3.05
N ALA A 116 -11.48 -3.03 -4.24
CA ALA A 116 -11.67 -1.74 -4.89
C ALA A 116 -12.77 -1.71 -5.96
N SER A 117 -13.20 -2.88 -6.45
CA SER A 117 -14.33 -3.10 -7.37
C SER A 117 -15.64 -3.28 -6.62
#